data_AF-A0AAD6KI96-F1
#
_entry.id   AF-A0AAD6KI96-F1
#
_cell.length_a   1.000
_cell.length_b   1.000
_cell.length_c   1.000
_cell.angle_alpha   90.00
_cell.angle_beta   90.00
_cell.angle_gamma   90.00
#
_symmetry.space_group_name_H-M   'P 1'
#
loop_
_entity.id
_entity.type
_entity.pdbx_description
1 polymer ?
#
loop_
_entity_poly.entity_id
_entity_poly.type
_entity_poly.pdbx_seq_one_letter_code
_entity_poly.pdbx_strand_id
1 'polypeptide(L)'
;MVYVGKSSKREKIRRLMMTITVEKLSYIWEDLTMIWFFWTRIESMLYSKIQLGKLDDHDPMMQEIKKLLSYDREGGWAVLSNGSNVVVNGHSTTILQALVEYDQSWKDQVPVKGFDLALQDHHRTIHGISHPCCRFDFPVTMGRIPETMKCPECNRAMEKFSTFLCCHDEVIPDVLFQ
;
A
#
# COMPACT_ATOMS: atom_id res chain seq x y z
N MET A 1 1.07 -12.17 -12.30
CA MET A 1 1.40 -11.04 -11.41
C MET A 1 2.15 -9.99 -12.22
N VAL A 2 1.90 -8.70 -11.96
CA VAL A 2 2.59 -7.57 -12.61
C VAL A 2 3.31 -6.77 -11.53
N TYR A 3 4.59 -6.46 -11.75
CA TYR A 3 5.35 -5.56 -10.89
C TYR A 3 5.22 -4.11 -11.40
N VAL A 4 4.60 -3.27 -10.58
CA VAL A 4 4.36 -1.84 -10.88
C VAL A 4 5.51 -0.94 -10.40
N GLY A 5 6.30 -1.36 -9.41
CA GLY A 5 7.38 -0.55 -8.84
C GLY A 5 6.90 0.46 -7.78
N LYS A 6 7.81 0.84 -6.89
CA LYS A 6 7.56 1.82 -5.81
C LYS A 6 7.43 3.25 -6.32
N SER A 7 6.83 4.15 -5.53
CA SER A 7 6.78 5.59 -5.90
C SER A 7 8.13 6.30 -5.85
N SER A 8 9.12 5.69 -5.19
CA SER A 8 10.45 6.26 -4.94
C SER A 8 11.58 5.30 -5.33
N LYS A 9 12.84 5.72 -5.16
CA LYS A 9 14.03 4.87 -5.35
C LYS A 9 14.20 4.34 -6.79
N ARG A 10 14.14 5.24 -7.78
CA ARG A 10 14.23 4.94 -9.24
C ARG A 10 15.36 3.95 -9.62
N GLU A 11 16.56 4.13 -9.07
CA GLU A 11 17.69 3.23 -9.37
C GLU A 11 17.54 1.82 -8.77
N LYS A 12 16.85 1.70 -7.64
CA LYS A 12 16.53 0.38 -7.05
C LYS A 12 15.44 -0.31 -7.89
N ILE A 13 14.46 0.43 -8.38
CA ILE A 13 13.41 -0.08 -9.29
C ILE A 13 14.03 -0.62 -10.59
N ARG A 14 14.93 0.12 -11.23
CA ARG A 14 15.62 -0.33 -12.45
C ARG A 14 16.33 -1.67 -12.26
N ARG A 15 17.06 -1.82 -11.16
CA ARG A 15 17.75 -3.07 -10.81
C ARG A 15 16.78 -4.23 -10.61
N LEU A 16 15.68 -4.01 -9.88
CA LEU A 16 14.65 -5.03 -9.66
C LEU A 16 13.97 -5.45 -10.96
N MET A 17 13.64 -4.50 -11.85
CA MET A 17 13.07 -4.81 -13.15
C MET A 17 14.00 -5.68 -13.99
N MET A 18 15.30 -5.38 -14.02
CA MET A 18 16.29 -6.22 -14.70
C MET A 18 16.30 -7.65 -14.15
N THR A 19 16.33 -7.81 -12.82
CA THR A 19 16.29 -9.14 -12.19
C THR A 19 15.01 -9.88 -12.56
N ILE A 20 13.84 -9.25 -12.44
CA ILE A 20 12.54 -9.87 -12.77
C ILE A 20 12.51 -10.34 -14.23
N THR A 21 13.01 -9.53 -15.17
CA THR A 21 13.05 -9.87 -16.59
C THR A 21 14.03 -11.02 -16.87
N VAL A 22 15.25 -10.97 -16.32
CA VAL A 22 16.29 -11.99 -16.54
C VAL A 22 15.87 -13.33 -15.95
N GLU A 23 15.34 -13.33 -14.73
CA GLU A 23 14.91 -14.53 -14.01
C GLU A 23 13.48 -14.98 -14.38
N LYS A 24 12.77 -14.20 -15.21
CA LYS A 24 11.39 -14.47 -15.67
C LYS A 24 10.40 -14.68 -14.51
N LEU A 25 10.51 -13.85 -13.47
CA LEU A 25 9.71 -14.00 -12.24
C LEU A 25 8.27 -13.50 -12.41
N SER A 26 8.05 -12.46 -13.21
CA SER A 26 6.73 -11.87 -13.46
C SER A 26 6.75 -10.92 -14.66
N TYR A 27 5.59 -10.36 -15.00
CA TYR A 27 5.51 -9.19 -15.88
C TYR A 27 5.94 -7.93 -15.14
N ILE A 28 6.41 -6.92 -15.87
CA ILE A 28 6.84 -5.62 -15.34
C ILE A 28 6.19 -4.49 -16.14
N TRP A 29 6.04 -3.32 -15.53
CA TRP A 29 5.82 -2.07 -16.27
C TRP A 29 7.17 -1.47 -16.66
N GLU A 30 7.56 -1.66 -17.91
CA GLU A 30 8.89 -1.28 -18.43
C GLU A 30 9.13 0.23 -18.43
N ASP A 31 8.07 1.03 -18.64
CA ASP A 31 8.17 2.49 -18.68
C ASP A 31 8.03 3.09 -17.27
N LEU A 32 9.14 3.64 -16.76
CA LEU A 32 9.20 4.37 -15.49
C LEU A 32 8.23 5.57 -15.45
N THR A 33 7.88 6.11 -16.61
CA THR A 33 6.90 7.20 -16.73
C THR A 33 5.50 6.69 -16.39
N MET A 34 5.14 5.47 -16.80
CA MET A 34 3.86 4.86 -16.42
C MET A 34 3.78 4.59 -14.91
N ILE A 35 4.88 4.13 -14.31
CA ILE A 35 4.98 3.96 -12.85
C ILE A 35 4.75 5.29 -12.14
N TRP A 36 5.43 6.35 -12.61
CA TRP A 36 5.27 7.69 -12.05
C TRP A 36 3.84 8.21 -12.20
N PHE A 37 3.22 8.04 -13.37
CA PHE A 37 1.83 8.42 -13.57
C PHE A 37 0.89 7.68 -12.63
N PHE A 38 1.05 6.37 -12.46
CA PHE A 38 0.23 5.59 -11.53
C PHE A 38 0.25 6.18 -10.12
N TRP A 39 1.44 6.40 -9.56
CA TRP A 39 1.57 6.96 -8.21
C TRP A 39 1.02 8.39 -8.13
N THR A 40 1.33 9.23 -9.12
CA THR A 40 0.82 10.60 -9.20
C THR A 40 -0.71 10.63 -9.21
N ARG A 41 -1.35 9.69 -9.91
CA ARG A 41 -2.82 9.58 -9.97
C ARG A 41 -3.41 9.17 -8.63
N ILE A 42 -2.84 8.17 -7.95
CA ILE A 42 -3.30 7.73 -6.62
C ILE A 42 -3.12 8.84 -5.58
N GLU A 43 -1.96 9.49 -5.56
CA GLU A 43 -1.69 10.65 -4.70
C GLU A 43 -2.69 11.79 -4.98
N SER A 44 -2.92 12.12 -6.25
CA SER A 44 -3.87 13.17 -6.65
C SER A 44 -5.31 12.87 -6.21
N MET A 45 -5.74 11.60 -6.24
CA MET A 45 -7.07 11.20 -5.76
C MET A 45 -7.22 11.54 -4.26
N LEU A 46 -6.24 11.15 -3.43
CA LEU A 46 -6.24 11.49 -2.00
C LEU A 46 -6.23 13.00 -1.78
N TYR A 47 -5.33 13.70 -2.46
CA TYR A 47 -5.17 15.15 -2.30
C TYR A 47 -6.42 15.92 -2.71
N SER A 48 -7.08 15.53 -3.80
CA SER A 48 -8.34 16.18 -4.22
C SER A 48 -9.42 16.10 -3.13
N LYS A 49 -9.56 14.94 -2.46
CA LYS A 49 -10.53 14.74 -1.38
C LYS A 49 -10.18 15.56 -0.13
N ILE A 50 -8.89 15.67 0.19
CA ILE A 50 -8.38 16.53 1.27
C ILE A 50 -8.78 17.99 1.01
N GLN A 51 -8.49 18.51 -0.20
CA GLN A 51 -8.79 19.91 -0.54
C GLN A 51 -10.29 20.20 -0.47
N LEU A 52 -11.12 19.26 -0.93
CA LEU A 52 -12.57 19.35 -0.86
C LEU A 52 -13.13 19.21 0.57
N GLY A 53 -12.31 18.88 1.57
CA GLY A 53 -12.78 18.57 2.92
C GLY A 53 -13.65 17.31 2.99
N LYS A 54 -13.55 16.43 1.98
CA LYS A 54 -14.34 15.20 1.82
C LYS A 54 -13.48 13.97 2.06
N LEU A 55 -12.73 13.98 3.16
CA LEU A 55 -11.99 12.80 3.61
C LEU A 55 -12.97 11.80 4.25
N ASP A 56 -13.91 11.30 3.45
CA ASP A 56 -14.93 10.38 3.92
C ASP A 56 -14.28 9.05 4.30
N ASP A 57 -14.30 8.73 5.59
CA ASP A 57 -13.77 7.48 6.11
C ASP A 57 -14.66 6.27 5.76
N HIS A 58 -15.83 6.47 5.17
CA HIS A 58 -16.73 5.38 4.76
C HIS A 58 -16.60 5.02 3.28
N ASP A 59 -15.90 5.83 2.46
CA ASP A 59 -15.65 5.54 1.05
C ASP A 59 -14.63 4.38 0.93
N PRO A 60 -15.06 3.17 0.51
CA PRO A 60 -14.17 2.00 0.48
C PRO A 60 -12.97 2.22 -0.45
N MET A 61 -13.17 2.91 -1.57
CA MET A 61 -12.09 3.20 -2.51
C MET A 61 -11.06 4.14 -1.88
N MET A 62 -11.50 5.09 -1.05
CA MET A 62 -10.57 5.94 -0.31
C MET A 62 -9.78 5.18 0.73
N GLN A 63 -10.37 4.16 1.37
CA GLN A 63 -9.62 3.29 2.27
C GLN A 63 -8.52 2.52 1.53
N GLU A 64 -8.84 1.98 0.35
CA GLU A 64 -7.86 1.30 -0.49
C GLU A 64 -6.70 2.21 -0.94
N ILE A 65 -7.03 3.44 -1.36
CA ILE A 65 -6.04 4.46 -1.75
C ILE A 65 -5.13 4.80 -0.57
N LYS A 66 -5.70 5.05 0.61
CA LYS A 66 -4.95 5.38 1.83
C LYS A 66 -4.00 4.24 2.22
N LYS A 67 -4.47 2.98 2.22
CA LYS A 67 -3.64 1.81 2.53
C LYS A 67 -2.46 1.68 1.58
N LEU A 68 -2.72 1.75 0.27
CA LEU A 68 -1.69 1.57 -0.74
C LEU A 68 -0.60 2.65 -0.65
N LEU A 69 -1.00 3.92 -0.45
CA LEU A 69 -0.04 5.01 -0.26
C LEU A 69 0.80 4.84 1.01
N SER A 70 0.20 4.38 2.10
CA SER A 70 0.92 4.09 3.34
C SER A 70 1.95 2.96 3.15
N TYR A 71 1.55 1.85 2.54
CA TYR A 71 2.42 0.69 2.35
C TYR A 71 3.53 0.89 1.32
N ASP A 72 3.35 1.82 0.37
CA ASP A 72 4.45 2.19 -0.52
C ASP A 72 5.59 2.89 0.23
N ARG A 73 5.25 3.71 1.23
CA ARG A 73 6.20 4.39 2.11
C ARG A 73 6.85 3.39 3.08
N GLU A 74 6.04 2.57 3.74
CA GLU A 74 6.46 1.63 4.77
C GLU A 74 6.50 0.20 4.23
N GLY A 75 7.71 -0.31 3.99
CA GLY A 75 7.91 -1.72 3.64
C GLY A 75 7.54 -2.06 2.20
N GLY A 76 6.46 -2.78 1.98
CA GLY A 76 6.03 -3.22 0.66
C GLY A 76 4.54 -3.54 0.64
N TRP A 77 4.00 -3.77 -0.55
CA TRP A 77 2.57 -3.95 -0.74
C TRP A 77 2.28 -4.97 -1.84
N ALA A 78 1.08 -5.52 -1.82
CA ALA A 78 0.51 -6.19 -2.99
C ALA A 78 -0.98 -5.87 -3.06
N VAL A 79 -1.47 -5.75 -4.29
CA VAL A 79 -2.89 -5.57 -4.59
C VAL A 79 -3.33 -6.68 -5.52
N LEU A 80 -4.39 -7.39 -5.13
CA LEU A 80 -5.09 -8.32 -5.98
C LEU A 80 -6.45 -7.72 -6.33
N SER A 81 -6.76 -7.67 -7.62
CA SER A 81 -8.07 -7.23 -8.11
C SER A 81 -8.65 -8.20 -9.12
N ASN A 82 -9.97 -8.22 -9.18
CA ASN A 82 -10.76 -8.92 -10.17
C ASN A 82 -11.62 -7.87 -10.91
N GLY A 83 -11.15 -7.43 -12.08
CA GLY A 83 -11.71 -6.27 -12.77
C GLY A 83 -11.60 -5.00 -11.92
N SER A 84 -12.72 -4.33 -11.68
CA SER A 84 -12.80 -3.14 -10.81
C SER A 84 -12.88 -3.46 -9.32
N ASN A 85 -13.00 -4.73 -8.93
CA ASN A 85 -13.11 -5.14 -7.54
C ASN A 85 -11.72 -5.38 -6.93
N VAL A 86 -11.37 -4.68 -5.86
CA VAL A 86 -10.15 -4.96 -5.08
C VAL A 86 -10.44 -6.11 -4.14
N VAL A 87 -9.77 -7.24 -4.35
CA VAL A 87 -9.93 -8.45 -3.53
C VAL A 87 -9.11 -8.33 -2.26
N VAL A 88 -7.84 -7.95 -2.38
CA VAL A 88 -6.92 -7.70 -1.26
C VAL A 88 -6.01 -6.53 -1.59
N ASN A 89 -5.78 -5.68 -0.59
CA ASN A 89 -4.74 -4.65 -0.58
C ASN A 89 -4.10 -4.68 0.80
N GLY A 90 -2.83 -5.06 0.84
CA GLY A 90 -2.21 -5.43 2.10
C GLY A 90 -0.72 -5.18 2.09
N HIS A 91 -0.18 -5.04 3.30
CA HIS A 91 1.23 -4.95 3.52
C HIS A 91 1.93 -6.25 3.07
N SER A 92 3.15 -6.12 2.56
CA SER A 92 3.95 -7.22 2.03
C SER A 92 4.10 -8.39 3.01
N THR A 93 4.24 -8.12 4.31
CA THR A 93 4.37 -9.16 5.33
C THR A 93 3.11 -10.01 5.46
N THR A 94 1.93 -9.39 5.46
CA THR A 94 0.65 -10.10 5.65
C THR A 94 0.24 -10.85 4.39
N ILE A 95 0.45 -10.26 3.21
CA ILE A 95 0.15 -10.94 1.94
C ILE A 95 1.12 -12.07 1.67
N LEU A 96 2.43 -11.86 1.89
CA LEU A 96 3.41 -12.93 1.70
C LEU A 96 3.08 -14.13 2.59
N GLN A 97 2.75 -13.88 3.85
CA GLN A 97 2.31 -14.92 4.76
C GLN A 97 1.05 -15.63 4.24
N ALA A 98 0.04 -14.89 3.80
CA ALA A 98 -1.19 -15.47 3.25
C ALA A 98 -0.94 -16.37 2.04
N LEU A 99 0.01 -16.00 1.17
CA LEU A 99 0.39 -16.79 -0.01
C LEU A 99 1.21 -18.03 0.36
N VAL A 100 2.14 -17.93 1.31
CA VAL A 100 2.96 -19.06 1.78
C VAL A 100 2.08 -20.12 2.47
N GLU A 101 1.08 -19.70 3.22
CA GLU A 101 0.15 -20.57 3.95
C GLU A 101 -0.92 -21.20 3.05
N TYR A 102 -0.89 -20.98 1.73
CA TYR A 102 -1.90 -21.49 0.80
C TYR A 102 -2.13 -23.00 0.94
N ASP A 103 -1.09 -23.80 0.70
CA ASP A 103 -1.20 -25.26 0.67
C ASP A 103 -1.54 -25.86 2.04
N GLN A 104 -1.19 -25.19 3.14
CA GLN A 104 -1.34 -25.74 4.49
C GLN A 104 -2.62 -25.27 5.20
N SER A 105 -3.13 -24.08 4.90
CA SER A 105 -4.13 -23.43 5.75
C SER A 105 -5.48 -23.23 5.06
N TRP A 106 -5.52 -22.87 3.77
CA TRP A 106 -6.77 -22.39 3.16
C TRP A 106 -7.04 -22.86 1.72
N LYS A 107 -6.16 -23.63 1.10
CA LYS A 107 -6.37 -24.25 -0.22
C LYS A 107 -7.67 -25.02 -0.33
N ASP A 108 -8.04 -25.77 0.72
CA ASP A 108 -9.26 -26.59 0.75
C ASP A 108 -10.55 -25.74 0.76
N GLN A 109 -10.45 -24.45 1.06
CA GLN A 109 -11.58 -23.53 0.99
C GLN A 109 -11.83 -23.02 -0.44
N VAL A 110 -10.85 -23.12 -1.34
CA VAL A 110 -10.94 -22.60 -2.72
C VAL A 110 -12.07 -23.26 -3.52
N PRO A 111 -12.24 -24.61 -3.52
CA PRO A 111 -13.35 -25.24 -4.26
C PRO A 111 -14.74 -24.82 -3.76
N VAL A 112 -14.86 -24.41 -2.50
CA VAL A 112 -16.13 -24.06 -1.85
C VAL A 112 -16.47 -22.58 -2.02
N LYS A 113 -15.49 -21.70 -1.78
CA LYS A 113 -15.68 -20.24 -1.72
C LYS A 113 -15.19 -19.51 -2.98
N GLY A 114 -14.39 -20.17 -3.80
CA GLY A 114 -13.57 -19.52 -4.83
C GLY A 114 -12.28 -18.92 -4.25
N PHE A 115 -11.31 -18.66 -5.12
CA PHE A 115 -9.98 -18.17 -4.72
C PHE A 115 -10.04 -16.80 -4.03
N ASP A 116 -10.77 -15.85 -4.61
CA ASP A 116 -10.83 -14.47 -4.14
C ASP A 116 -11.31 -14.37 -2.68
N LEU A 117 -12.43 -15.04 -2.37
CA LEU A 117 -13.00 -15.04 -1.02
C LEU A 117 -12.15 -15.84 -0.03
N ALA A 118 -11.62 -16.99 -0.45
CA ALA A 118 -10.78 -17.82 0.41
C ALA A 118 -9.48 -17.09 0.82
N LEU A 119 -8.83 -16.41 -0.14
CA LEU A 119 -7.67 -15.58 0.14
C LEU A 119 -8.03 -14.39 1.05
N GLN A 120 -9.13 -13.70 0.75
CA GLN A 120 -9.55 -12.54 1.53
C GLN A 120 -9.85 -12.90 3.00
N ASP A 121 -10.54 -14.02 3.24
CA ASP A 121 -10.85 -14.51 4.59
C ASP A 121 -9.56 -14.87 5.36
N HIS A 122 -8.64 -15.56 4.70
CA HIS A 122 -7.36 -15.96 5.32
C HIS A 122 -6.48 -14.74 5.63
N HIS A 123 -6.37 -13.81 4.67
CA HIS A 123 -5.63 -12.56 4.84
C HIS A 123 -6.18 -11.72 6.00
N ARG A 124 -7.51 -11.62 6.15
CA ARG A 124 -8.15 -10.95 7.30
C ARG A 124 -7.75 -11.56 8.64
N THR A 125 -7.57 -12.88 8.69
CA THR A 125 -7.14 -13.59 9.90
C THR A 125 -5.72 -13.20 10.30
N ILE A 126 -4.79 -13.19 9.34
CA ILE A 126 -3.41 -12.73 9.57
C ILE A 126 -3.37 -11.25 9.94
N HIS A 127 -4.15 -10.44 9.21
CA HIS A 127 -4.26 -9.01 9.42
C HIS A 127 -4.69 -8.67 10.85
N GLY A 128 -5.72 -9.36 11.35
CA GLY A 128 -6.21 -9.22 12.72
C GLY A 128 -5.22 -9.64 13.81
N ILE A 129 -4.16 -10.39 13.49
CA ILE A 129 -3.08 -10.72 14.42
C ILE A 129 -2.01 -9.61 14.38
N SER A 130 -1.62 -9.20 13.18
CA SER A 130 -0.53 -8.23 12.97
C SER A 130 -0.89 -6.79 13.35
N HIS A 131 -2.18 -6.43 13.35
CA HIS A 131 -2.68 -5.09 13.66
C HIS A 131 -1.89 -3.95 12.96
N PRO A 132 -1.75 -3.99 11.62
CA PRO A 132 -0.96 -3.00 10.92
C PRO A 132 -1.57 -1.61 11.13
N CYS A 133 -0.72 -0.59 11.15
CA CYS A 133 -1.13 0.80 11.18
C CYS A 133 -0.54 1.52 9.97
N CYS A 134 -1.12 2.67 9.65
CA CYS A 134 -0.68 3.49 8.53
C CYS A 134 -0.01 4.76 8.99
N ARG A 135 0.84 5.28 8.10
CA ARG A 135 1.51 6.57 8.22
C ARG A 135 1.34 7.34 6.92
N PHE A 136 1.16 8.65 7.07
CA PHE A 136 1.09 9.57 5.94
C PHE A 136 1.99 10.76 6.19
N ASP A 137 2.76 11.13 5.18
CA ASP A 137 3.57 12.35 5.17
C ASP A 137 3.00 13.31 4.13
N PHE A 138 2.60 14.51 4.56
CA PHE A 138 2.06 15.56 3.69
C PHE A 138 3.03 16.74 3.64
N PRO A 139 3.57 17.11 2.47
CA PRO A 139 4.38 18.32 2.33
C PRO A 139 3.58 19.57 2.68
N VAL A 140 4.19 20.52 3.39
CA VAL A 140 3.53 21.81 3.74
C VAL A 140 3.13 22.60 2.49
N THR A 141 3.83 22.40 1.37
CA THR A 141 3.51 23.00 0.07
C THR A 141 2.17 22.54 -0.52
N MET A 142 1.55 21.51 0.05
CA MET A 142 0.24 20.98 -0.35
C MET A 142 -0.95 21.93 -0.05
N GLY A 143 -0.71 23.03 0.67
CA GLY A 143 -1.75 23.97 1.08
C GLY A 143 -2.52 23.42 2.28
N ARG A 144 -3.64 22.71 2.04
CA ARG A 144 -4.47 22.15 3.12
C ARG A 144 -3.97 20.77 3.56
N ILE A 145 -3.38 20.71 4.75
CA ILE A 145 -3.14 19.46 5.48
C ILE A 145 -4.36 19.18 6.37
N PRO A 146 -4.93 17.96 6.40
CA PRO A 146 -6.02 17.62 7.31
C PRO A 146 -5.67 17.92 8.77
N GLU A 147 -6.64 18.43 9.52
CA GLU A 147 -6.50 18.59 10.98
C GLU A 147 -6.65 17.26 11.70
N THR A 148 -7.55 16.40 11.22
CA THR A 148 -7.78 15.05 11.73
C THR A 148 -7.90 14.06 10.57
N MET A 149 -7.50 12.81 10.83
CA MET A 149 -7.61 11.70 9.90
C MET A 149 -7.77 10.40 10.70
N LYS A 150 -8.57 9.45 10.22
CA LYS A 150 -8.58 8.08 10.77
C LYS A 150 -7.66 7.17 9.97
N CYS A 151 -6.98 6.28 10.69
CA CYS A 151 -6.16 5.23 10.09
C CYS A 151 -7.06 4.25 9.33
N PRO A 152 -6.76 3.92 8.06
CA PRO A 152 -7.57 3.01 7.26
C PRO A 152 -7.49 1.54 7.72
N GLU A 153 -6.54 1.20 8.61
CA GLU A 153 -6.40 -0.15 9.15
C GLU A 153 -7.08 -0.31 10.51
N CYS A 154 -6.81 0.58 11.46
CA CYS A 154 -7.30 0.43 12.83
C CYS A 154 -8.46 1.38 13.19
N ASN A 155 -8.87 2.26 12.26
CA ASN A 155 -9.94 3.27 12.45
C ASN A 155 -9.73 4.25 13.62
N ARG A 156 -8.55 4.24 14.26
CA ARG A 156 -8.19 5.21 15.30
C ARG A 156 -7.85 6.57 14.68
N ALA A 157 -8.13 7.64 15.41
CA ALA A 157 -7.65 8.96 15.04
C ALA A 157 -6.13 8.96 15.01
N MET A 158 -5.56 9.47 13.92
CA MET A 158 -4.12 9.57 13.71
C MET A 158 -3.58 10.82 14.39
N GLU A 159 -2.41 10.71 14.98
CA GLU A 159 -1.67 11.84 15.52
C GLU A 159 -0.94 12.60 14.41
N LYS A 160 -0.86 13.92 14.55
CA LYS A 160 -0.26 14.81 13.57
C LYS A 160 1.11 15.28 14.05
N PHE A 161 2.15 14.89 13.33
CA PHE A 161 3.53 15.35 13.55
C PHE A 161 3.97 16.31 12.43
N SER A 162 4.91 17.20 12.76
CA SER A 162 5.62 18.04 11.77
C SER A 162 7.11 17.68 11.82
N THR A 163 7.70 17.37 10.68
CA THR A 163 9.09 16.92 10.57
C THR A 163 9.89 17.83 9.63
N PHE A 164 11.13 18.14 9.97
CA PHE A 164 12.09 18.80 9.09
C PHE A 164 13.00 17.74 8.45
N LEU A 165 13.12 17.75 7.13
CA LEU A 165 13.95 16.81 6.38
C LEU A 165 15.12 17.55 5.72
N CYS A 166 16.33 17.08 5.97
CA CYS A 166 17.52 17.53 5.26
C CYS A 166 17.60 16.82 3.90
N CYS A 167 18.13 17.49 2.88
CA CYS A 167 18.26 16.94 1.52
C CYS A 167 19.24 15.76 1.36
N HIS A 168 19.83 15.29 2.46
CA HIS A 168 20.94 14.33 2.45
C HIS A 168 20.65 12.95 3.09
N ASP A 169 19.50 12.72 3.72
CA ASP A 169 19.24 11.44 4.40
C ASP A 169 18.27 10.52 3.65
N GLU A 170 18.82 9.47 3.04
CA GLU A 170 18.12 8.18 2.95
C GLU A 170 18.07 7.59 4.37
N VAL A 171 16.87 7.39 4.91
CA VAL A 171 16.54 6.74 6.20
C VAL A 171 16.35 7.74 7.36
N ILE A 172 15.08 8.05 7.66
CA ILE A 172 14.66 8.49 8.99
C ILE A 172 14.70 7.24 9.89
N PRO A 173 15.54 7.17 10.93
CA PRO A 173 15.53 6.04 11.85
C PRO A 173 14.24 6.05 12.68
N ASP A 174 13.61 4.88 12.88
CA ASP A 174 12.44 4.65 13.75
C ASP A 174 12.65 5.03 15.23
N VAL A 175 13.83 5.54 15.59
CA VAL A 175 14.30 5.74 16.97
C VAL A 175 13.75 7.03 17.61
N LEU A 176 13.00 7.86 16.88
CA LEU A 176 12.47 9.11 17.42
C LEU A 176 11.18 8.97 18.24
N PHE A 177 10.61 7.77 18.38
CA PHE A 177 9.28 7.59 18.98
C PHE A 177 9.16 6.35 19.89
N GLN A 178 10.13 6.16 20.80
CA GLN A 178 9.94 5.34 22.00
C GLN A 178 9.22 6.13 23.10
#